data_AF-A0A946C428-F1
#
_entry.id   AF-A0A946C428-F1
#
_cell.length_a   1.000
_cell.length_b   1.000
_cell.length_c   1.000
_cell.angle_alpha   90.00
_cell.angle_beta   90.00
_cell.angle_gamma   90.00
#
_symmetry.space_group_name_H-M   'P 1'
#
loop_
_entity.id
_entity.type
_entity.pdbx_description
1 polymer ?
#
loop_
_entity_poly.entity_id
_entity_poly.type
_entity_poly.pdbx_seq_one_letter_code
_entity_poly.pdbx_strand_id
1 'polypeptide(L)'
;KLVRTYTDKHGYKDLCRELLNETISKVEQSSDWGGTLSKDQKIYAATDVLFLHKIKDKLDIMLKRESRESIARACFDFISHRTDLDLGGWQDVDIFKH
;
A
#
# COMPACT_ATOMS: atom_id res chain seq x y z
N LYS A 1 12.05 3.74 1.59
CA LYS A 1 11.59 2.80 2.65
C LYS A 1 11.62 3.50 4.00
N LEU A 2 10.56 3.44 4.80
CA LEU A 2 10.50 4.17 6.08
C LEU A 2 10.80 3.32 7.31
N VAL A 3 10.19 2.15 7.48
CA VAL A 3 10.33 1.37 8.73
C VAL A 3 10.77 -0.08 8.54
N ARG A 4 10.36 -0.72 7.45
CA ARG A 4 10.77 -2.10 7.09
C ARG A 4 11.97 -2.05 6.14
N THR A 5 13.13 -1.59 6.61
CA THR A 5 14.32 -1.36 5.77
C THR A 5 15.05 -2.66 5.37
N TYR A 6 14.83 -3.75 6.10
CA TYR A 6 15.46 -5.08 5.91
C TYR A 6 14.86 -5.92 4.77
N THR A 7 13.86 -5.41 4.06
CA THR A 7 13.15 -6.14 3.00
C THR A 7 12.80 -5.20 1.87
N ASP A 8 12.72 -5.74 0.65
CA ASP A 8 12.19 -5.04 -0.53
C ASP A 8 10.69 -5.33 -0.75
N LYS A 9 10.11 -6.25 0.04
CA LYS A 9 8.72 -6.71 -0.11
C LYS A 9 7.75 -5.83 0.68
N HIS A 10 7.17 -4.84 -0.01
CA HIS A 10 6.26 -3.85 0.58
C HIS A 10 4.80 -3.98 0.13
N GLY A 11 4.46 -5.00 -0.67
CA GLY A 11 3.09 -5.23 -1.11
C GLY A 11 2.15 -5.66 0.02
N TYR A 12 0.85 -5.41 -0.13
CA TYR A 12 -0.19 -5.75 0.86
C TYR A 12 -0.15 -7.21 1.31
N LYS A 13 0.04 -8.17 0.39
CA LYS A 13 0.18 -9.61 0.72
C LYS A 13 1.38 -9.89 1.64
N ASP A 14 2.52 -9.26 1.39
CA ASP A 14 3.70 -9.45 2.22
C ASP A 14 3.54 -8.80 3.59
N LEU A 15 2.86 -7.64 3.67
CA LEU A 15 2.51 -6.99 4.93
C LEU A 15 1.54 -7.83 5.76
N CYS A 16 0.49 -8.40 5.16
CA CYS A 16 -0.44 -9.31 5.83
C CYS A 16 0.31 -10.51 6.42
N ARG A 17 1.18 -11.14 5.61
CA ARG A 17 1.93 -12.33 6.04
C ARG A 17 2.91 -12.00 7.16
N GLU A 18 3.69 -10.93 7.03
CA GLU A 18 4.77 -10.66 7.99
C GLU A 18 4.28 -10.00 9.28
N LEU A 19 3.35 -9.06 9.19
CA LEU A 19 2.91 -8.28 10.35
C LEU A 19 1.74 -8.93 11.10
N LEU A 20 0.92 -9.72 10.40
CA LEU A 20 -0.29 -10.32 10.95
C LEU A 20 -0.31 -11.86 10.87
N ASN A 21 0.67 -12.48 10.22
CA ASN A 21 0.68 -13.92 9.93
C ASN A 21 -0.53 -14.40 9.11
N GLU A 22 -1.11 -13.51 8.30
CA GLU A 22 -2.28 -13.77 7.47
C GLU A 22 -1.88 -14.03 6.01
N THR A 23 -2.44 -15.08 5.40
CA THR A 23 -2.21 -15.39 3.98
C THR A 23 -3.41 -14.99 3.14
N ILE A 24 -3.19 -14.09 2.19
CA ILE A 24 -4.22 -13.64 1.25
C ILE A 24 -3.94 -14.13 -0.19
N SER A 25 -5.02 -14.41 -0.91
CA SER A 25 -4.97 -14.75 -2.34
C SER A 25 -4.83 -13.49 -3.19
N LYS A 26 -4.09 -13.60 -4.29
CA LYS A 26 -3.97 -12.56 -5.33
C LYS A 26 -4.48 -13.01 -6.70
N VAL A 27 -5.16 -14.16 -6.75
CA VAL A 27 -5.57 -14.80 -8.01
C VAL A 27 -6.46 -13.87 -8.84
N GLU A 28 -7.41 -13.18 -8.20
CA GLU A 28 -8.35 -12.30 -8.90
C GLU A 28 -7.79 -10.91 -9.23
N GLN A 29 -6.54 -10.59 -8.87
CA GLN A 29 -5.95 -9.27 -9.09
C GLN A 29 -5.92 -8.90 -10.59
N SER A 30 -5.75 -9.89 -11.48
CA SER A 30 -5.71 -9.72 -12.94
C SER A 30 -6.90 -10.39 -13.66
N SER A 31 -8.05 -10.48 -12.99
CA SER A 31 -9.31 -10.97 -13.59
C SER A 31 -10.05 -9.85 -14.34
N ASP A 32 -11.13 -10.19 -15.07
CA ASP A 32 -11.97 -9.19 -15.73
C ASP A 32 -12.87 -8.45 -14.72
N TRP A 33 -12.50 -7.21 -14.39
CA TRP A 33 -13.24 -6.34 -13.46
C TRP A 33 -14.30 -5.46 -14.14
N GLY A 34 -14.42 -5.50 -15.48
CA GLY A 34 -15.38 -4.69 -16.23
C GLY A 34 -16.77 -5.31 -16.33
N GLY A 35 -16.90 -6.60 -16.05
CA GLY A 35 -18.15 -7.37 -16.15
C GLY A 35 -18.90 -7.55 -14.83
N THR A 36 -19.88 -8.48 -14.83
CA THR A 36 -20.58 -8.91 -13.61
C THR A 36 -19.62 -9.67 -12.70
N LEU A 37 -19.39 -9.15 -11.49
CA LEU A 37 -18.41 -9.73 -10.57
C LEU A 37 -18.81 -11.14 -10.09
N SER A 38 -17.85 -12.06 -10.20
CA SER A 38 -17.92 -13.41 -9.66
C SER A 38 -17.92 -13.38 -8.12
N LYS A 39 -18.26 -14.52 -7.49
CA LYS A 39 -18.16 -14.66 -6.04
C LYS A 39 -16.71 -14.50 -5.55
N ASP A 40 -15.76 -15.06 -6.29
CA ASP A 40 -14.34 -15.04 -5.93
C ASP A 40 -13.75 -13.64 -6.03
N GLN A 41 -14.14 -12.86 -7.06
CA GLN A 41 -13.76 -11.45 -7.17
C GLN A 41 -14.30 -10.62 -6.00
N LYS A 42 -15.54 -10.86 -5.56
CA LYS A 42 -16.11 -10.17 -4.40
C LYS A 42 -15.35 -10.51 -3.11
N ILE A 43 -14.99 -11.78 -2.92
CA ILE A 43 -14.19 -12.23 -1.78
C ILE A 43 -12.80 -11.60 -1.82
N TYR A 44 -12.16 -11.57 -2.99
CA TYR A 44 -10.87 -10.91 -3.18
C TYR A 44 -10.95 -9.42 -2.79
N ALA A 45 -11.91 -8.67 -3.35
CA ALA A 45 -12.08 -7.25 -3.07
C ALA A 45 -12.31 -6.96 -1.58
N ALA A 46 -13.11 -7.78 -0.89
CA ALA A 46 -13.32 -7.65 0.55
C ALA A 46 -12.03 -7.92 1.35
N THR A 47 -11.26 -8.92 0.95
CA THR A 47 -10.01 -9.30 1.61
C THR A 47 -8.91 -8.24 1.40
N ASP A 48 -8.92 -7.55 0.26
CA ASP A 48 -7.91 -6.54 -0.10
C ASP A 48 -7.96 -5.29 0.80
N VAL A 49 -9.04 -5.11 1.56
CA VAL A 49 -9.21 -3.99 2.50
C VAL A 49 -9.34 -4.44 3.97
N LEU A 50 -9.61 -5.72 4.21
CA LEU A 50 -9.96 -6.25 5.53
C LEU A 50 -8.89 -5.98 6.61
N PHE A 51 -7.62 -6.03 6.24
CA PHE A 51 -6.51 -5.96 7.20
C PHE A 51 -5.79 -4.61 7.25
N LEU A 52 -6.21 -3.63 6.44
CA LEU A 52 -5.50 -2.35 6.31
C LEU A 52 -5.32 -1.61 7.64
N HIS A 53 -6.37 -1.54 8.47
CA HIS A 53 -6.30 -0.89 9.78
C HIS A 53 -5.31 -1.58 10.71
N LYS A 54 -5.34 -2.92 10.80
CA LYS A 54 -4.40 -3.68 11.63
C LYS A 54 -2.95 -3.52 11.16
N ILE A 55 -2.72 -3.47 9.85
CA ILE A 55 -1.39 -3.21 9.27
C ILE A 55 -0.93 -1.80 9.61
N LYS A 56 -1.82 -0.80 9.46
CA LYS A 56 -1.53 0.60 9.82
C LYS A 56 -1.09 0.71 11.28
N ASP A 57 -1.83 0.12 12.22
CA ASP A 57 -1.48 0.18 13.64
C ASP A 57 -0.08 -0.38 13.93
N LYS A 58 0.29 -1.49 13.28
CA LYS A 58 1.65 -2.06 13.42
C LYS A 58 2.72 -1.16 12.82
N LEU A 59 2.46 -0.56 11.66
CA LEU A 59 3.39 0.36 11.01
C LEU A 59 3.56 1.68 11.77
N ASP A 60 2.49 2.19 12.38
CA ASP A 60 2.53 3.40 13.22
C ASP A 60 3.43 3.19 14.45
N ILE A 61 3.33 2.03 15.11
CA ILE A 61 4.23 1.66 16.22
C ILE A 61 5.70 1.66 15.74
N MET A 62 5.96 1.10 14.56
CA MET A 62 7.31 1.10 13.99
C MET A 62 7.78 2.52 13.64
N LEU A 63 6.92 3.36 13.05
CA LEU A 63 7.25 4.74 12.69
C LEU A 63 7.67 5.55 13.91
N LYS A 64 6.91 5.40 15.00
CA LYS A 64 7.21 6.04 16.29
C LYS A 64 8.53 5.56 16.87
N ARG A 65 8.77 4.24 16.87
CA ARG A 65 10.04 3.66 17.35
C ARG A 65 11.25 4.22 16.60
N GLU A 66 11.14 4.37 15.28
CA GLU A 66 12.21 4.90 14.43
C GLU A 66 12.25 6.44 14.37
N SER A 67 11.37 7.15 15.09
CA SER A 67 11.22 8.62 15.03
C SER A 67 11.00 9.16 13.61
N ARG A 68 10.20 8.46 12.79
CA ARG A 68 9.93 8.79 11.37
C ARG A 68 8.49 9.20 11.08
N GLU A 69 7.68 9.43 12.10
CA GLU A 69 6.27 9.83 11.97
C GLU A 69 6.08 11.12 11.17
N SER A 70 6.93 12.13 11.41
CA SER A 70 6.86 13.43 10.69
C SER A 70 7.12 13.28 9.20
N ILE A 71 8.10 12.46 8.82
CA ILE A 71 8.42 12.17 7.42
C ILE A 71 7.25 11.44 6.77
N ALA A 72 6.70 10.41 7.41
CA ALA A 72 5.55 9.68 6.90
C ALA A 72 4.35 10.62 6.68
N ARG A 73 4.08 11.52 7.64
CA ARG A 73 3.00 12.50 7.54
C ARG A 73 3.19 13.43 6.34
N ALA A 74 4.38 14.01 6.19
CA ALA A 74 4.70 14.86 5.04
C ALA A 74 4.52 14.11 3.70
N CYS A 75 4.92 12.84 3.63
CA CYS A 75 4.67 12.01 2.44
C CYS A 75 3.17 11.83 2.18
N PHE A 76 2.35 11.57 3.22
CA PHE A 76 0.90 11.42 3.06
C PHE A 76 0.21 12.70 2.60
N ASP A 77 0.62 13.84 3.16
CA ASP A 77 0.09 15.16 2.77
C ASP A 77 0.46 15.52 1.31
N PHE A 78 1.56 14.96 0.79
CA PHE A 78 1.99 15.16 -0.59
C PHE A 78 1.29 14.25 -1.62
N ILE A 79 0.57 13.19 -1.19
CA ILE A 79 0.00 12.19 -2.12
C ILE A 79 -0.89 12.85 -3.18
N SER A 80 -1.77 13.78 -2.79
CA SER A 80 -2.66 14.47 -3.72
C SER A 80 -1.88 15.24 -4.78
N HIS A 81 -0.82 15.96 -4.39
CA HIS A 81 0.04 16.66 -5.34
C HIS A 81 0.80 15.70 -6.26
N ARG A 82 1.24 14.54 -5.75
CA ARG A 82 1.82 13.50 -6.61
C ARG A 82 0.82 13.00 -7.64
N THR A 83 -0.44 12.80 -7.25
CA THR A 83 -1.52 12.43 -8.18
C THR A 83 -1.74 13.49 -9.26
N ASP A 84 -1.76 14.78 -8.89
CA ASP A 84 -1.87 15.88 -9.87
C ASP A 84 -0.70 15.89 -10.86
N LEU A 85 0.52 15.65 -10.36
CA LEU A 85 1.71 15.52 -11.19
C LEU A 85 1.62 14.31 -12.15
N ASP A 86 1.15 13.16 -11.68
CA ASP A 86 0.98 11.98 -12.52
C ASP A 86 -0.03 12.25 -13.65
N LEU A 87 -1.18 12.87 -13.33
CA LEU A 87 -2.18 13.27 -14.33
C LEU A 87 -1.67 14.35 -15.30
N GLY A 88 -0.74 15.20 -14.85
CA GLY A 88 -0.07 16.20 -15.68
C GLY A 88 1.05 15.65 -16.57
N GLY A 89 1.35 14.34 -16.52
CA GLY A 89 2.34 13.68 -17.36
C GLY A 89 3.72 13.48 -16.73
N TRP A 90 3.88 13.76 -15.44
CA TRP A 90 5.15 13.55 -14.71
C TRP A 90 5.27 12.17 -14.04
N GLN A 91 4.46 11.19 -14.44
CA GLN A 91 4.44 9.85 -13.84
C GLN A 91 5.78 9.10 -13.91
N ASP A 92 6.54 9.28 -15.00
CA ASP A 92 7.81 8.58 -15.25
C ASP A 92 9.04 9.40 -14.78
N VAL A 93 8.82 10.60 -14.26
CA VAL A 93 9.88 11.50 -13.79
C VAL A 93 9.71 11.73 -12.28
N ASP A 94 10.80 11.54 -11.55
CA ASP A 94 10.86 12.03 -10.18
C ASP A 94 11.12 13.53 -10.23
N ILE A 95 10.11 14.33 -9.87
CA ILE A 95 10.16 15.81 -9.90
C ILE A 95 11.30 16.39 -9.05
N PHE A 96 11.89 15.59 -8.15
CA PHE A 96 13.01 15.99 -7.30
C PHE A 96 14.39 15.56 -7.85
N LYS A 97 14.46 14.83 -8.96
CA LYS A 97 15.72 14.43 -9.61
C LYS A 97 16.14 15.44 -10.68
N HIS A 98 17.45 15.64 -10.80
CA HIS A 98 18.08 16.43 -11.88
C HIS A 98 18.08 15.68 -13.21
#